data_AF-A0A2H0LQY9-F1
#
_entry.id   AF-A0A2H0LQY9-F1
#
_cell.length_a   1.000
_cell.length_b   1.000
_cell.length_c   1.000
_cell.angle_alpha   90.00
_cell.angle_beta   90.00
_cell.angle_gamma   90.00
#
_symmetry.space_group_name_H-M   'P 1'
#
loop_
_entity.id
_entity.type
_entity.pdbx_description
1 polymer ?
#
loop_
_entity_poly.entity_id
_entity_poly.type
_entity_poly.pdbx_seq_one_letter_code
_entity_poly.pdbx_strand_id
1 'polypeptide(L)'
;MAEDLKPKVPNVLELAKKKRHIHLLEKVQAGKALTASELAELKEYEGHKEEPQNFGVVKTLVEVSKAFKVSYRNVQYWVLDGMPKTPDGHYDLNEIEIWRISKLQEKKGLKDPESIKWVDRYRQFKALEAELDYKQKLATLVSREEIEQGRVQRILALKKAFLSLGKRIAPQAYGREIREIQDIVDKRVKQILSEFAEGLR
;
A
#
# COMPACT_ATOMS: atom_id res chain seq x y z
N MET A 1 44.95 -19.64 -13.94
CA MET A 1 44.70 -20.57 -12.82
C MET A 1 43.33 -20.24 -12.28
N ALA A 2 42.37 -21.16 -12.44
CA ALA A 2 41.02 -21.01 -11.94
C ALA A 2 40.96 -21.72 -10.58
N GLU A 3 40.79 -20.95 -9.50
CA GLU A 3 40.67 -21.45 -8.14
C GLU A 3 39.20 -21.30 -7.69
N ASP A 4 38.49 -22.43 -7.75
CA ASP A 4 37.42 -22.89 -6.86
C ASP A 4 36.41 -21.87 -6.28
N LEU A 5 35.37 -21.56 -7.07
CA LEU A 5 34.06 -21.17 -6.54
C LEU A 5 33.28 -22.43 -6.09
N LYS A 6 33.56 -22.92 -4.88
CA LYS A 6 32.71 -23.96 -4.25
C LYS A 6 31.37 -23.34 -3.83
N PRO A 7 30.21 -23.90 -4.23
CA PRO A 7 28.91 -23.38 -3.81
C PRO A 7 28.74 -23.59 -2.30
N LYS A 8 28.51 -22.50 -1.55
CA LYS A 8 28.10 -22.55 -0.15
C LYS A 8 26.74 -23.27 -0.08
N VAL A 9 26.75 -24.53 0.32
CA VAL A 9 25.53 -25.28 0.65
C VAL A 9 24.79 -24.45 1.71
N PRO A 10 23.51 -24.08 1.51
CA PRO A 10 22.77 -23.33 2.51
C PRO A 10 22.74 -24.14 3.80
N ASN A 11 23.19 -23.55 4.89
CA ASN A 11 23.26 -24.19 6.20
C ASN A 11 21.86 -24.74 6.53
N VAL A 12 21.73 -26.05 6.75
CA VAL A 12 20.44 -26.75 6.92
C VAL A 12 19.59 -26.11 8.03
N LEU A 13 20.26 -25.56 9.04
CA LEU A 13 19.67 -24.76 10.12
C LEU A 13 18.98 -23.48 9.63
N GLU A 14 19.55 -22.75 8.67
CA GLU A 14 18.94 -21.53 8.13
C GLU A 14 17.71 -21.84 7.28
N LEU A 15 17.75 -22.92 6.51
CA LEU A 15 16.59 -23.39 5.73
C LEU A 15 15.45 -23.83 6.65
N ALA A 16 15.76 -24.52 7.75
CA ALA A 16 14.78 -24.91 8.75
C ALA A 16 14.14 -23.68 9.44
N LYS A 17 14.96 -22.69 9.83
CA LYS A 17 14.47 -21.43 10.41
C LYS A 17 13.58 -20.64 9.43
N LYS A 18 13.95 -20.57 8.14
CA LYS A 18 13.13 -19.91 7.09
C LYS A 18 11.78 -20.59 6.90
N LYS A 19 11.75 -21.92 6.82
CA LYS A 19 10.50 -22.69 6.70
C LYS A 19 9.60 -22.50 7.92
N ARG A 20 10.19 -22.48 9.12
CA ARG A 20 9.47 -22.22 10.37
C ARG A 20 8.85 -20.82 10.39
N HIS A 21 9.58 -19.80 9.97
CA HIS A 21 9.07 -18.44 9.86
C HIS A 21 7.89 -18.32 8.88
N ILE A 22 7.99 -18.94 7.69
CA ILE A 22 6.89 -18.97 6.71
C ILE A 22 5.64 -19.58 7.32
N HIS A 23 5.78 -20.71 8.04
CA HIS A 23 4.67 -21.36 8.70
C HIS A 23 4.01 -20.49 9.79
N LEU A 24 4.80 -19.73 10.55
CA LEU A 24 4.28 -18.81 11.55
C LEU A 24 3.50 -17.64 10.91
N LEU A 25 3.96 -17.12 9.76
CA LEU A 25 3.25 -16.10 8.99
C LEU A 25 1.93 -16.62 8.41
N GLU A 26 1.92 -17.83 7.85
CA GLU A 26 0.70 -18.49 7.36
C GLU A 26 -0.33 -18.67 8.48
N LYS A 27 0.12 -19.00 9.70
CA LYS A 27 -0.73 -19.16 10.88
C LYS A 27 -1.39 -17.83 11.30
N VAL A 28 -0.65 -16.72 11.21
CA VAL A 28 -1.17 -15.35 11.44
C VAL A 28 -2.19 -14.96 10.38
N GLN A 29 -1.86 -15.19 9.10
CA GLN A 29 -2.77 -14.88 7.98
C GLN A 29 -4.07 -15.70 8.04
N ALA A 30 -4.00 -16.93 8.54
CA ALA A 30 -5.15 -17.78 8.80
C ALA A 30 -5.96 -17.40 10.06
N GLY A 31 -5.61 -16.30 10.75
CA GLY A 31 -6.34 -15.77 11.90
C GLY A 31 -6.20 -16.58 13.19
N LYS A 32 -5.21 -17.48 13.27
CA LYS A 32 -4.98 -18.29 14.47
C LYS A 32 -4.08 -17.54 15.45
N ALA A 33 -4.44 -17.54 16.73
CA ALA A 33 -3.63 -16.93 17.77
C ALA A 33 -2.26 -17.63 17.87
N LEU A 34 -1.20 -16.83 17.91
CA LEU A 34 0.14 -17.31 18.20
C LEU A 34 0.33 -17.44 19.71
N THR A 35 1.06 -18.47 20.12
CA THR A 35 1.49 -18.61 21.52
C THR A 35 2.59 -17.60 21.85
N ALA A 36 2.80 -17.32 23.14
CA ALA A 36 3.83 -16.37 23.60
C ALA A 36 5.25 -16.75 23.13
N SER A 37 5.54 -18.05 23.02
CA SER A 37 6.80 -18.58 22.49
C SER A 37 6.93 -18.35 20.97
N GLU A 38 5.87 -18.59 20.20
CA GLU A 38 5.85 -18.33 18.75
C GLU A 38 5.92 -16.84 18.41
N LEU A 39 5.35 -15.99 19.25
CA LEU A 39 5.47 -14.53 19.17
C LEU A 39 6.90 -14.06 19.46
N ALA A 40 7.58 -14.66 20.43
CA ALA A 40 8.99 -14.37 20.71
C ALA A 40 9.89 -14.83 19.56
N GLU A 41 9.63 -16.02 18.99
CA GLU A 41 10.34 -16.56 17.83
C GLU A 41 10.14 -15.68 16.58
N LEU A 42 8.92 -15.21 16.32
CA LEU A 42 8.66 -14.23 15.25
C LEU A 42 9.37 -12.92 15.50
N LYS A 43 9.33 -12.37 16.73
CA LYS A 43 10.02 -11.12 17.07
C LYS A 43 11.53 -11.25 16.96
N GLU A 44 12.11 -12.40 17.27
CA GLU A 44 13.54 -12.65 17.11
C GLU A 44 13.91 -12.76 15.63
N TYR A 45 13.09 -13.44 14.83
CA TYR A 45 13.31 -13.57 13.39
C TYR A 45 13.06 -12.27 12.61
N GLU A 46 12.07 -11.49 13.03
CA GLU A 46 11.76 -10.15 12.52
C GLU A 46 12.71 -9.09 13.09
N GLY A 47 13.21 -9.24 14.31
CA GLY A 47 14.22 -8.35 14.90
C GLY A 47 15.62 -8.51 14.27
N HIS A 48 15.86 -9.65 13.62
CA HIS A 48 17.02 -9.88 12.75
C HIS A 48 16.78 -9.55 11.28
N LYS A 49 15.55 -9.19 10.89
CA LYS A 49 15.32 -8.42 9.68
C LYS A 49 15.39 -6.97 10.13
N GLU A 50 16.47 -6.32 9.70
CA GLU A 50 16.61 -4.87 9.71
C GLU A 50 15.21 -4.22 9.67
N GLU A 51 14.93 -3.35 10.65
CA GLU A 51 13.82 -2.38 10.60
C GLU A 51 13.63 -1.96 9.15
N PRO A 52 12.40 -1.73 8.63
CA PRO A 52 12.23 -1.30 7.25
C PRO A 52 13.11 -0.08 7.01
N GLN A 53 14.32 -0.33 6.50
CA GLN A 53 15.29 0.69 6.20
C GLN A 53 14.52 1.47 5.16
N ASN A 54 14.35 2.77 5.38
CA ASN A 54 13.89 3.65 4.32
C ASN A 54 14.83 3.39 3.14
N PHE A 55 14.42 2.53 2.20
CA PHE A 55 15.21 2.03 1.09
C PHE A 55 15.43 3.23 0.17
N GLY A 56 16.42 4.05 0.50
CA GLY A 56 16.62 5.32 -0.15
C GLY A 56 17.30 6.35 0.73
N VAL A 57 17.02 6.47 2.03
CA VAL A 57 17.52 7.64 2.80
C VAL A 57 18.62 7.25 3.78
N VAL A 58 19.83 7.75 3.55
CA VAL A 58 21.01 7.53 4.40
C VAL A 58 21.39 8.80 5.16
N LYS A 59 21.96 8.64 6.36
CA LYS A 59 22.25 9.78 7.24
C LYS A 59 23.63 10.36 7.01
N THR A 60 24.57 9.53 6.58
CA THR A 60 25.98 9.93 6.48
C THR A 60 26.51 9.83 5.06
N LEU A 61 27.47 10.69 4.74
CA LEU A 61 28.20 10.63 3.46
C LEU A 61 28.98 9.31 3.30
N VAL A 62 29.33 8.66 4.42
CA VAL A 62 29.99 7.35 4.41
C VAL A 62 29.03 6.27 3.90
N GLU A 63 27.77 6.29 4.33
CA GLU A 63 26.73 5.40 3.82
C GLU A 63 26.44 5.66 2.34
N VAL A 64 26.39 6.92 1.91
CA VAL A 64 26.30 7.28 0.48
C VAL A 64 27.45 6.66 -0.32
N SER A 65 28.70 6.79 0.17
CA SER A 65 29.87 6.24 -0.52
C SER A 65 29.82 4.72 -0.66
N LYS A 66 29.32 4.02 0.37
CA LYS A 66 29.14 2.57 0.37
C LYS A 66 28.05 2.15 -0.60
N ALA A 67 26.91 2.85 -0.61
CA ALA A 67 25.79 2.57 -1.49
C ALA A 67 26.18 2.69 -2.98
N PHE A 68 26.92 3.74 -3.33
CA PHE A 68 27.34 4.00 -4.71
C PHE A 68 28.70 3.38 -5.09
N LYS A 69 29.36 2.69 -4.17
CA LYS A 69 30.70 2.09 -4.34
C LYS A 69 31.74 3.11 -4.87
N VAL A 70 31.69 4.34 -4.37
CA VAL A 70 32.64 5.41 -4.71
C VAL A 70 33.47 5.79 -3.49
N SER A 71 34.59 6.49 -3.70
CA SER A 71 35.38 7.00 -2.59
C SER A 71 34.63 8.09 -1.83
N TYR A 72 34.86 8.21 -0.52
CA TYR A 72 34.31 9.29 0.30
C TYR A 72 34.63 10.68 -0.27
N ARG A 73 35.85 10.84 -0.81
CA ARG A 73 36.30 12.06 -1.48
C ARG A 73 35.45 12.40 -2.71
N ASN A 74 35.02 11.41 -3.49
CA ASN A 74 34.12 11.65 -4.62
C ASN A 74 32.76 12.17 -4.15
N VAL A 75 32.23 11.64 -3.04
CA VAL A 75 30.96 12.13 -2.47
C VAL A 75 31.12 13.55 -1.93
N GLN A 76 32.27 13.92 -1.36
CA GLN A 76 32.54 15.32 -0.96
C GLN A 76 32.53 16.27 -2.17
N TYR A 77 33.10 15.86 -3.30
CA TYR A 77 32.99 16.64 -4.54
C TYR A 77 31.54 16.74 -5.02
N TRP A 78 30.71 15.71 -4.85
CA TRP A 78 29.28 15.80 -5.17
C TRP A 78 28.55 16.83 -4.32
N VAL A 79 28.86 16.92 -3.02
CA VAL A 79 28.29 17.95 -2.14
C VAL A 79 28.64 19.36 -2.64
N LEU A 80 29.87 19.57 -3.11
CA LEU A 80 30.29 20.85 -3.70
C LEU A 80 29.60 21.14 -5.04
N ASP A 81 29.37 20.10 -5.85
CA ASP A 81 28.66 20.19 -7.13
C ASP A 81 27.13 20.36 -6.98
N GLY A 82 26.60 20.36 -5.75
CA GLY A 82 25.19 20.60 -5.44
C GLY A 82 24.33 19.33 -5.32
N MET A 83 24.89 18.26 -4.73
CA MET A 83 24.17 17.02 -4.45
C MET A 83 22.88 17.27 -3.61
N PRO A 84 21.73 16.68 -3.99
CA PRO A 84 20.46 16.84 -3.28
C PRO A 84 20.55 16.42 -1.81
N LYS A 85 19.85 17.16 -0.95
CA LYS A 85 19.67 16.87 0.47
C LYS A 85 18.22 17.06 0.84
N THR A 86 17.70 16.17 1.67
CA THR A 86 16.37 16.34 2.27
C THR A 86 16.36 17.54 3.23
N PRO A 87 15.18 18.11 3.54
CA PRO A 87 15.05 19.21 4.51
C PRO A 87 15.66 18.89 5.89
N ASP A 88 15.64 17.62 6.28
CA ASP A 88 16.18 17.12 7.54
C ASP A 88 17.71 16.89 7.51
N GLY A 89 18.38 17.22 6.40
CA GLY A 89 19.83 17.06 6.23
C GLY A 89 20.28 15.64 5.89
N HIS A 90 19.36 14.71 5.67
CA HIS A 90 19.63 13.34 5.21
C HIS A 90 19.75 13.26 3.67
N TYR A 91 20.25 12.14 3.17
CA TYR A 91 20.58 11.93 1.77
C TYR A 91 19.69 10.84 1.15
N ASP A 92 18.86 11.21 0.18
CA ASP A 92 18.10 10.23 -0.60
C ASP A 92 18.95 9.71 -1.77
N LEU A 93 19.36 8.45 -1.69
CA LEU A 93 20.10 7.70 -2.70
C LEU A 93 19.39 7.74 -4.07
N ASN A 94 18.06 7.70 -4.13
CA ASN A 94 17.35 7.77 -5.41
C ASN A 94 17.47 9.16 -6.05
N GLU A 95 17.30 10.22 -5.25
CA GLU A 95 17.48 11.59 -5.73
C GLU A 95 18.92 11.86 -6.17
N ILE A 96 19.90 11.33 -5.41
CA ILE A 96 21.32 11.45 -5.72
C ILE A 96 21.65 10.74 -7.03
N GLU A 97 21.11 9.55 -7.29
CA GLU A 97 21.35 8.84 -8.54
C GLU A 97 20.74 9.59 -9.73
N ILE A 98 19.50 10.11 -9.60
CA ILE A 98 18.85 10.92 -10.64
C ILE A 98 19.68 12.18 -10.93
N TRP A 99 20.10 12.89 -9.89
CA TRP A 99 20.96 14.07 -10.03
C TRP A 99 22.29 13.73 -10.71
N ARG A 100 22.92 12.62 -10.33
CA ARG A 100 24.19 12.16 -10.87
C ARG A 100 24.07 11.81 -12.36
N ILE A 101 22.99 11.14 -12.75
CA ILE A 101 22.70 10.85 -14.15
C ILE A 101 22.49 12.16 -14.92
N SER A 102 21.69 13.10 -14.39
CA SER A 102 21.48 14.42 -15.02
C SER A 102 22.81 15.16 -15.21
N LYS A 103 23.69 15.17 -14.20
CA LYS A 103 25.01 15.82 -14.28
C LYS A 103 25.96 15.14 -15.26
N LEU A 104 25.92 13.82 -15.36
CA LEU A 104 26.70 13.07 -16.34
C LEU A 104 26.21 13.35 -17.77
N GLN A 105 24.90 13.48 -17.98
CA GLN A 105 24.32 13.86 -19.27
C GLN A 105 24.70 15.30 -19.67
N GLU A 106 24.63 16.25 -18.73
CA GLU A 106 25.10 17.63 -18.94
C GLU A 106 26.59 17.69 -19.33
N LYS A 107 27.46 16.96 -18.61
CA LYS A 107 28.91 16.96 -18.86
C LYS A 107 29.31 16.25 -20.16
N LYS A 108 28.55 15.25 -20.61
CA LYS A 108 28.92 14.43 -21.77
C LYS A 108 28.20 14.80 -23.07
N GLY A 109 27.15 15.64 -23.03
CA GLY A 109 26.30 15.93 -24.19
C GLY A 109 25.61 14.68 -24.80
N LEU A 110 25.77 13.52 -24.15
CA LEU A 110 25.30 12.22 -24.58
C LEU A 110 23.95 11.97 -23.90
N LYS A 111 22.88 12.21 -24.67
CA LYS A 111 21.51 11.88 -24.29
C LYS A 111 21.31 10.39 -24.53
N ASP A 112 21.52 9.56 -23.51
CA ASP A 112 21.01 8.19 -23.54
C ASP A 112 19.48 8.24 -23.47
N PRO A 113 18.75 7.81 -24.53
CA PRO A 113 17.30 7.96 -24.60
C PRO A 113 16.56 7.20 -23.49
N GLU A 114 17.13 6.11 -22.98
CA GLU A 114 16.48 5.28 -21.96
C GLU A 114 16.59 5.90 -20.57
N SER A 115 17.74 6.47 -20.25
CA SER A 115 17.97 7.19 -19.01
C SER A 115 17.07 8.43 -18.86
N ILE A 116 16.83 9.18 -19.94
CA ILE A 116 15.92 10.35 -19.92
C ILE A 116 14.48 9.91 -19.62
N LYS A 117 14.01 8.83 -20.25
CA LYS A 117 12.66 8.30 -20.03
C LYS A 117 12.44 7.89 -18.56
N TRP A 118 13.45 7.30 -17.93
CA TRP A 118 13.34 6.90 -16.52
C TRP A 118 13.25 8.09 -15.58
N VAL A 119 14.06 9.14 -15.79
CA VAL A 119 13.99 10.37 -15.00
C VAL A 119 12.65 11.07 -15.17
N ASP A 120 12.13 11.13 -16.41
CA ASP A 120 10.82 11.73 -16.69
C ASP A 120 9.68 10.95 -16.05
N ARG A 121 9.69 9.62 -16.13
CA ARG A 121 8.69 8.78 -15.45
C ARG A 121 8.75 8.95 -13.94
N TYR A 122 9.94 8.97 -13.35
CA TYR A 122 10.08 9.18 -11.91
C TYR A 122 9.48 10.52 -11.47
N ARG A 123 9.78 11.60 -12.21
CA ARG A 123 9.20 12.93 -11.96
C ARG A 123 7.67 12.93 -12.11
N GLN A 124 7.14 12.23 -13.11
CA GLN A 124 5.70 12.07 -13.29
C GLN A 124 5.05 11.34 -12.09
N PHE A 125 5.64 10.23 -11.64
CA PHE A 125 5.12 9.50 -10.48
C PHE A 125 5.20 10.33 -9.20
N LYS A 126 6.29 11.07 -8.99
CA LYS A 126 6.41 12.00 -7.86
C LYS A 126 5.38 13.13 -7.90
N ALA A 127 5.10 13.68 -9.09
CA ALA A 127 4.04 14.68 -9.25
C ALA A 127 2.65 14.09 -8.96
N LEU A 128 2.40 12.85 -9.41
CA LEU A 128 1.15 12.13 -9.15
C LEU A 128 0.95 11.82 -7.66
N GLU A 129 2.02 11.39 -6.97
CA GLU A 129 2.03 11.17 -5.53
C GLU A 129 1.71 12.47 -4.78
N ALA A 130 2.36 13.59 -5.15
CA ALA A 130 2.08 14.90 -4.57
C ALA A 130 0.64 15.39 -4.84
N GLU A 131 0.09 15.09 -6.02
CA GLU A 131 -1.30 15.41 -6.37
C GLU A 131 -2.30 14.59 -5.55
N LEU A 132 -2.04 13.30 -5.35
CA LEU A 132 -2.87 12.44 -4.50
C LEU A 132 -2.83 12.90 -3.04
N ASP A 133 -1.66 13.22 -2.51
CA ASP A 133 -1.49 13.77 -1.16
C ASP A 133 -2.26 15.09 -0.99
N TYR A 134 -2.18 15.97 -1.99
CA TYR A 134 -2.94 17.22 -2.00
C TYR A 134 -4.45 16.98 -1.99
N LYS A 135 -4.95 16.08 -2.83
CA LYS A 135 -6.37 15.71 -2.91
C LYS A 135 -6.87 15.00 -1.64
N GLN A 136 -6.02 14.19 -1.01
CA GLN A 136 -6.30 13.55 0.28
C GLN A 136 -6.41 14.60 1.40
N LYS A 137 -5.49 15.58 1.45
CA LYS A 137 -5.55 16.70 2.40
C LYS A 137 -6.78 17.59 2.20
N LEU A 138 -7.27 17.71 0.98
CA LEU A 138 -8.52 18.40 0.68
C LEU A 138 -9.79 17.58 1.00
N ALA A 139 -9.66 16.36 1.54
CA ALA A 139 -10.77 15.44 1.83
C ALA A 139 -11.69 15.14 0.62
N THR A 140 -11.16 15.31 -0.60
CA THR A 140 -11.90 15.01 -1.84
C THR A 140 -11.83 13.55 -2.26
N LEU A 141 -10.98 12.76 -1.61
CA LEU A 141 -10.80 11.34 -1.88
C LEU A 141 -11.51 10.54 -0.79
N VAL A 142 -12.39 9.62 -1.21
CA VAL A 142 -12.99 8.62 -0.34
C VAL A 142 -12.20 7.33 -0.51
N SER A 143 -11.85 6.68 0.60
CA SER A 143 -11.12 5.41 0.53
C SER A 143 -11.96 4.34 -0.15
N ARG A 144 -11.29 3.38 -0.81
CA ARG A 144 -11.98 2.25 -1.42
C ARG A 144 -12.73 1.44 -0.37
N GLU A 145 -12.14 1.29 0.80
CA GLU A 145 -12.73 0.60 1.95
C GLU A 145 -14.04 1.26 2.40
N GLU A 146 -14.10 2.58 2.52
CA GLU A 146 -15.32 3.32 2.89
C GLU A 146 -16.42 3.15 1.84
N ILE A 147 -16.07 3.17 0.54
CA ILE A 147 -17.04 2.94 -0.53
C ILE A 147 -17.65 1.54 -0.43
N GLU A 148 -16.81 0.52 -0.23
CA GLU A 148 -17.24 -0.88 -0.10
C GLU A 148 -18.07 -1.09 1.18
N GLN A 149 -17.66 -0.51 2.31
CA GLN A 149 -18.45 -0.54 3.54
C GLN A 149 -19.82 0.12 3.34
N GLY A 150 -19.88 1.28 2.68
CA GLY A 150 -21.12 1.95 2.34
C GLY A 150 -22.01 1.11 1.41
N ARG A 151 -21.42 0.40 0.45
CA ARG A 151 -22.16 -0.55 -0.42
C ARG A 151 -22.76 -1.70 0.39
N VAL A 152 -21.96 -2.34 1.23
CA VAL A 152 -22.40 -3.45 2.08
C VAL A 152 -23.53 -3.00 3.02
N GLN A 153 -23.40 -1.84 3.65
CA GLN A 153 -24.43 -1.27 4.51
C GLN A 153 -25.74 -1.01 3.76
N ARG A 154 -25.68 -0.45 2.54
CA ARG A 154 -26.86 -0.22 1.69
C ARG A 154 -27.57 -1.53 1.33
N ILE A 155 -26.82 -2.57 0.96
CA ILE A 155 -27.38 -3.89 0.64
C ILE A 155 -28.01 -4.52 1.89
N LEU A 156 -27.36 -4.41 3.05
CA LEU A 156 -27.90 -4.92 4.32
C LEU A 156 -29.19 -4.19 4.72
N ALA A 157 -29.25 -2.87 4.53
CA ALA A 157 -30.46 -2.08 4.79
C ALA A 157 -31.61 -2.54 3.88
N LEU A 158 -31.35 -2.73 2.59
CA LEU A 158 -32.33 -3.24 1.62
C LEU A 158 -32.84 -4.62 2.02
N LYS A 159 -31.95 -5.55 2.36
CA LYS A 159 -32.30 -6.90 2.84
C LYS A 159 -33.19 -6.84 4.08
N LYS A 160 -32.84 -6.00 5.07
CA LYS A 160 -33.65 -5.81 6.29
C LYS A 160 -35.04 -5.27 5.95
N ALA A 161 -35.13 -4.30 5.04
CA ALA A 161 -36.39 -3.71 4.63
C ALA A 161 -37.34 -4.76 4.03
N PHE A 162 -36.84 -5.59 3.09
CA PHE A 162 -37.63 -6.66 2.49
C PHE A 162 -37.99 -7.78 3.47
N LEU A 163 -37.07 -8.21 4.34
CA LEU A 163 -37.38 -9.23 5.36
C LEU A 163 -38.44 -8.74 6.35
N SER A 164 -38.49 -7.43 6.62
CA SER A 164 -39.51 -6.83 7.50
C SER A 164 -40.87 -6.61 6.81
N LEU A 165 -40.95 -6.81 5.48
CA LEU A 165 -42.12 -6.50 4.67
C LEU A 165 -43.37 -7.24 5.16
N GLY A 166 -43.27 -8.57 5.33
CA GLY A 166 -44.40 -9.39 5.76
C GLY A 166 -44.94 -8.97 7.13
N LYS A 167 -44.06 -8.67 8.10
CA LYS A 167 -44.45 -8.20 9.44
C LYS A 167 -45.19 -6.86 9.40
N ARG A 168 -44.83 -5.97 8.46
CA ARG A 168 -45.46 -4.65 8.31
C ARG A 168 -46.76 -4.70 7.50
N ILE A 169 -46.82 -5.54 6.48
CA ILE A 169 -47.98 -5.63 5.58
C ILE A 169 -49.08 -6.50 6.17
N ALA A 170 -48.77 -7.59 6.87
CA ALA A 170 -49.78 -8.54 7.34
C ALA A 170 -50.92 -7.88 8.17
N PRO A 171 -50.66 -6.94 9.10
CA PRO A 171 -51.74 -6.24 9.81
C PRO A 171 -52.57 -5.30 8.90
N GLN A 172 -51.96 -4.74 7.86
CA GLN A 172 -52.62 -3.82 6.93
C GLN A 172 -53.48 -4.55 5.89
N ALA A 173 -53.06 -5.76 5.53
CA ALA A 173 -53.73 -6.63 4.57
C ALA A 173 -54.90 -7.42 5.19
N TYR A 174 -55.02 -7.46 6.53
CA TYR A 174 -56.07 -8.23 7.19
C TYR A 174 -57.47 -7.71 6.83
N GLY A 175 -58.32 -8.60 6.32
CA GLY A 175 -59.70 -8.29 5.93
C GLY A 175 -59.83 -7.47 4.64
N ARG A 176 -58.73 -7.29 3.87
CA ARG A 176 -58.72 -6.56 2.60
C ARG A 176 -58.95 -7.47 1.41
N GLU A 177 -59.46 -6.92 0.32
CA GLU A 177 -59.57 -7.66 -0.94
C GLU A 177 -58.20 -7.85 -1.61
N ILE A 178 -58.07 -8.89 -2.46
CA ILE A 178 -56.81 -9.25 -3.13
C ILE A 178 -56.19 -8.07 -3.87
N ARG A 179 -56.99 -7.24 -4.55
CA ARG A 179 -56.51 -6.04 -5.26
C ARG A 179 -55.94 -4.99 -4.32
N GLU A 180 -56.60 -4.77 -3.18
CA GLU A 180 -56.12 -3.84 -2.16
C GLU A 180 -54.83 -4.34 -1.51
N ILE A 181 -54.72 -5.65 -1.26
CA ILE A 181 -53.50 -6.27 -0.74
C ILE A 181 -52.34 -6.08 -1.72
N GLN A 182 -52.58 -6.31 -3.02
CA GLN A 182 -51.58 -6.07 -4.06
C GLN A 182 -51.12 -4.61 -4.06
N ASP A 183 -52.05 -3.65 -4.02
CA ASP A 183 -51.72 -2.21 -3.96
C ASP A 183 -50.87 -1.85 -2.74
N ILE A 184 -51.15 -2.44 -1.57
CA ILE A 184 -50.37 -2.24 -0.34
C ILE A 184 -48.94 -2.77 -0.52
N VAL A 185 -48.79 -3.97 -1.09
CA VAL A 185 -47.49 -4.58 -1.36
C VAL A 185 -46.70 -3.74 -2.36
N ASP A 186 -47.30 -3.39 -3.49
CA ASP A 186 -46.65 -2.64 -4.56
C ASP A 186 -46.21 -1.26 -4.10
N LYS A 187 -47.06 -0.54 -3.34
CA LYS A 187 -46.68 0.74 -2.72
C LYS A 187 -45.48 0.59 -1.81
N ARG A 188 -45.46 -0.44 -0.96
CA ARG A 188 -44.37 -0.63 0.00
C ARG A 188 -43.07 -1.04 -0.68
N VAL A 189 -43.12 -1.89 -1.70
CA VAL A 189 -41.96 -2.27 -2.50
C VAL A 189 -41.39 -1.04 -3.23
N LYS A 190 -42.24 -0.24 -3.88
CA LYS A 190 -41.83 1.02 -4.53
C LYS A 190 -41.15 1.97 -3.54
N GLN A 191 -41.69 2.09 -2.33
CA GLN A 191 -41.11 2.92 -1.29
C GLN A 191 -39.70 2.43 -0.89
N ILE A 192 -39.53 1.13 -0.64
CA ILE A 192 -38.22 0.55 -0.29
C ILE A 192 -37.19 0.77 -1.41
N LEU A 193 -37.60 0.61 -2.67
CA LEU A 193 -36.73 0.85 -3.83
C LEU A 193 -36.37 2.34 -3.98
N SER A 194 -37.32 3.25 -3.70
CA SER A 194 -37.08 4.69 -3.73
C SER A 194 -36.12 5.12 -2.62
N GLU A 195 -36.32 4.62 -1.39
CA GLU A 195 -35.43 4.83 -0.24
C GLU A 195 -33.99 4.33 -0.52
N PHE A 196 -33.86 3.24 -1.28
CA PHE A 196 -32.56 2.72 -1.70
C PHE A 196 -31.91 3.57 -2.80
N ALA A 197 -32.69 4.02 -3.79
CA ALA A 197 -32.21 4.81 -4.92
C ALA A 197 -31.80 6.24 -4.52
N GLU A 198 -32.53 6.86 -3.60
CA GLU A 198 -32.24 8.20 -3.10
C GLU A 198 -31.05 8.25 -2.14
N GLY A 199 -30.60 7.07 -1.68
CA GLY A 199 -29.54 6.94 -0.69
C GLY A 199 -30.03 7.43 0.66
N LEU A 200 -30.51 6.50 1.50
CA LEU A 200 -30.79 6.69 2.93
C LEU A 200 -29.89 7.79 3.53
N ARG A 201 -30.47 8.98 3.73
CA ARG A 201 -29.87 10.08 4.49
C ARG A 201 -29.69 9.66 5.94
#